data_AF-H2Z8C3-F1
#
_entry.id   AF-H2Z8C3-F1
#
_cell.length_a   1.000
_cell.length_b   1.000
_cell.length_c   1.000
_cell.angle_alpha   90.00
_cell.angle_beta   90.00
_cell.angle_gamma   90.00
#
_symmetry.space_group_name_H-M   'P 1'
#
loop_
_entity.id
_entity.type
_entity.pdbx_description
1 polymer ?
#
loop_
_entity_poly.entity_id
_entity_poly.type
_entity_poly.pdbx_seq_one_letter_code
_entity_poly.pdbx_strand_id
1 'polypeptide(L)'
;MKQLRHILLTLKKLTCRTTWSECQQMLMDNHLFAEDEDLQNMDKEDALICFEDVIKEFDKEDKEKQDRKKTLEKRVFRKHRQRFVEMLDKLHEDGKLHFHVHVDGVVPHNKQQPHIHPHAGTTWLHPPRSLQVLCDQLESEVPRRKEDNQGYF
;
A
#
# COMPACT_ATOMS: atom_id res chain seq x y z
N MET A 1 14.24 2.84 -35.52
CA MET A 1 13.24 2.70 -34.43
C MET A 1 13.40 1.42 -33.59
N LYS A 2 13.18 0.20 -34.11
CA LYS A 2 13.15 -1.03 -33.28
C LYS A 2 14.48 -1.36 -32.56
N GLN A 3 15.62 -1.06 -33.19
CA GLN A 3 16.94 -1.31 -32.61
C GLN A 3 17.25 -0.38 -31.43
N LEU A 4 17.05 0.94 -31.59
CA LEU A 4 17.20 1.89 -30.48
C LEU A 4 16.32 1.51 -29.29
N ARG A 5 15.04 1.16 -29.53
CA ARG A 5 14.14 0.67 -28.47
C ARG A 5 14.71 -0.56 -27.76
N HIS A 6 15.25 -1.52 -28.49
CA HIS A 6 15.85 -2.71 -27.89
C HIS A 6 17.03 -2.36 -26.98
N ILE A 7 17.93 -1.50 -27.46
CA ILE A 7 19.08 -1.02 -26.68
C ILE A 7 18.59 -0.35 -25.40
N LEU A 8 17.65 0.60 -25.50
CA LEU A 8 17.09 1.32 -24.35
C LEU A 8 16.52 0.37 -23.30
N LEU A 9 15.77 -0.66 -23.71
CA LEU A 9 15.21 -1.66 -22.79
C LEU A 9 16.27 -2.53 -22.11
N THR A 10 17.45 -2.68 -22.71
CA THR A 10 18.57 -3.46 -22.12
C THR A 10 19.45 -2.63 -21.17
N LEU A 11 19.32 -1.30 -21.17
CA LEU A 11 20.08 -0.41 -20.29
C LEU A 11 19.64 -0.61 -18.83
N LYS A 12 20.42 -1.37 -18.05
CA LYS A 12 20.13 -1.69 -16.64
C LYS A 12 19.92 -0.49 -15.72
N LYS A 13 20.49 0.67 -16.08
CA LYS A 13 20.41 1.91 -15.30
C LYS A 13 19.28 2.84 -15.75
N LEU A 14 18.61 2.53 -16.86
CA LEU A 14 17.52 3.35 -17.38
C LEU A 14 16.29 3.16 -16.48
N THR A 15 15.70 4.27 -16.07
CA THR A 15 14.49 4.31 -15.23
C THR A 15 13.50 5.31 -15.80
N CYS A 16 12.24 5.29 -15.35
CA CYS A 16 11.24 6.27 -15.76
C CYS A 16 11.58 7.74 -15.41
N ARG A 17 12.58 7.97 -14.55
CA ARG A 17 13.06 9.31 -14.16
C ARG A 17 14.30 9.75 -14.90
N THR A 18 14.90 8.87 -15.71
CA THR A 18 16.12 9.18 -16.44
C THR A 18 15.83 10.27 -17.47
N THR A 19 16.66 11.29 -17.47
CA THR A 19 16.58 12.38 -18.45
C THR A 19 17.19 11.96 -19.78
N TRP A 20 16.84 12.67 -20.87
CA TRP A 20 17.46 12.41 -22.17
C TRP A 20 18.99 12.55 -22.15
N SER A 21 19.53 13.55 -21.44
CA SER A 21 20.99 13.76 -21.36
C SER A 21 21.72 12.59 -20.69
N GLU A 22 21.15 12.03 -19.62
CA GLU A 22 21.72 10.87 -18.94
C GLU A 22 21.61 9.62 -19.83
N CYS A 23 20.46 9.44 -20.48
CA CYS A 23 20.24 8.34 -21.42
C CYS A 23 21.24 8.40 -22.58
N GLN A 24 21.49 9.59 -23.12
CA GLN A 24 22.44 9.78 -24.21
C GLN A 24 23.86 9.39 -23.80
N GLN A 25 24.30 9.71 -22.58
CA GLN A 25 25.59 9.21 -22.06
C GLN A 25 25.62 7.68 -22.00
N MET A 26 24.56 7.06 -21.49
CA MET A 26 24.46 5.59 -21.44
C MET A 26 24.46 4.95 -22.83
N LEU A 27 23.92 5.63 -23.84
CA LEU A 27 23.93 5.18 -25.24
C LEU A 27 25.34 5.29 -25.83
N MET A 28 26.07 6.38 -25.58
CA MET A 28 27.46 6.55 -26.02
C MET A 28 28.40 5.49 -25.41
N ASP A 29 28.13 5.05 -24.19
CA ASP A 29 28.88 3.98 -23.51
C ASP A 29 28.54 2.58 -24.04
N ASN A 30 27.51 2.43 -24.88
CA ASN A 30 27.06 1.14 -25.40
C ASN A 30 27.59 0.89 -26.83
N HIS A 31 28.43 -0.15 -26.97
CA HIS A 31 29.02 -0.54 -28.26
C HIS A 31 27.98 -0.79 -29.36
N LEU A 32 26.81 -1.35 -29.03
CA LEU A 32 25.74 -1.63 -30.00
C LEU A 32 25.13 -0.35 -30.58
N PHE A 33 25.22 0.76 -29.86
CA PHE A 33 24.75 2.06 -30.34
C PHE A 33 25.87 2.84 -31.02
N ALA A 34 27.08 2.81 -30.48
CA ALA A 34 28.22 3.58 -30.98
C ALA A 34 28.75 3.08 -32.34
N GLU A 35 28.65 1.77 -32.61
CA GLU A 35 29.14 1.16 -33.86
C GLU A 35 28.07 1.10 -34.98
N ASP A 36 26.81 1.39 -34.66
CA ASP A 36 25.71 1.32 -35.62
C ASP A 36 25.49 2.67 -36.32
N GLU A 37 25.93 2.75 -37.57
CA GLU A 37 25.86 3.96 -38.41
C GLU A 37 24.42 4.43 -38.65
N ASP A 38 23.45 3.51 -38.76
CA ASP A 38 22.04 3.87 -38.95
C ASP A 38 21.47 4.51 -37.68
N LEU A 39 21.91 4.05 -36.50
CA LEU A 39 21.53 4.66 -35.22
C LEU A 39 22.19 6.02 -34.99
N GLN A 40 23.46 6.18 -35.38
CA GLN A 40 24.17 7.47 -35.29
C GLN A 40 23.57 8.53 -36.22
N ASN A 41 23.07 8.11 -37.39
CA ASN A 41 22.43 8.98 -38.38
C ASN A 41 20.91 9.12 -38.20
N MET A 42 20.33 8.54 -37.14
CA MET A 42 18.90 8.66 -36.86
C MET A 42 18.50 10.11 -36.61
N ASP A 43 17.31 10.50 -37.10
CA ASP A 43 16.77 11.82 -36.80
C ASP A 43 16.58 12.01 -35.30
N LYS A 44 16.90 13.23 -34.82
CA LYS A 44 16.83 13.56 -33.39
C LYS A 44 15.41 13.46 -32.86
N GLU A 45 14.41 13.82 -33.65
CA GLU A 45 13.00 13.73 -33.27
C GLU A 45 12.59 12.26 -33.13
N ASP A 46 12.97 11.40 -34.08
CA ASP A 46 12.70 9.96 -34.02
C ASP A 46 13.34 9.30 -32.78
N ALA A 47 14.57 9.70 -32.45
CA ALA A 47 15.27 9.21 -31.25
C ALA A 47 14.55 9.65 -29.96
N LEU A 48 14.11 10.91 -29.89
CA LEU A 48 13.38 11.45 -28.73
C LEU A 48 12.00 10.80 -28.58
N ILE A 49 11.27 10.58 -29.67
CA ILE A 49 9.98 9.87 -29.66
C ILE A 49 10.17 8.44 -29.13
N CYS A 50 11.17 7.72 -29.66
CA CYS A 50 11.47 6.36 -29.23
C CYS A 50 11.86 6.30 -27.74
N PHE A 51 12.60 7.30 -27.24
CA PHE A 51 12.95 7.42 -25.84
C PHE A 51 11.74 7.69 -24.95
N GLU A 52 10.90 8.66 -25.33
CA GLU A 52 9.69 9.01 -24.58
C GLU A 52 8.75 7.80 -24.43
N ASP A 53 8.58 7.03 -25.50
CA ASP A 53 7.76 5.81 -25.49
C ASP A 53 8.29 4.77 -24.49
N VAL A 54 9.61 4.55 -24.44
CA VAL A 54 10.24 3.63 -23.48
C VAL A 54 10.07 4.13 -22.04
N ILE A 55 10.24 5.44 -21.80
CA ILE A 55 10.05 6.04 -20.48
C ILE A 55 8.60 5.92 -20.02
N LYS A 56 7.63 6.17 -20.90
CA LYS A 56 6.19 5.97 -20.62
C LYS A 56 5.87 4.53 -20.27
N GLU A 57 6.48 3.56 -20.95
CA GLU A 57 6.31 2.14 -20.65
C GLU A 57 6.87 1.77 -19.28
N PHE A 58 8.07 2.27 -18.92
CA PHE A 58 8.66 2.09 -17.60
C PHE A 58 7.82 2.74 -16.49
N ASP A 59 7.30 3.95 -16.71
CA ASP A 59 6.42 4.63 -15.76
C ASP A 59 5.12 3.85 -15.53
N LYS A 60 4.52 3.32 -16.60
CA LYS A 60 3.33 2.47 -16.51
C LYS A 60 3.62 1.17 -15.73
N GLU A 61 4.73 0.50 -16.04
CA GLU A 61 5.10 -0.76 -15.36
C GLU A 61 5.38 -0.54 -13.87
N ASP A 62 6.08 0.55 -13.52
CA ASP A 62 6.39 0.89 -12.13
C ASP A 62 5.12 1.23 -11.33
N LYS A 63 4.22 2.03 -11.91
CA LYS A 63 2.90 2.30 -11.33
C LYS A 63 2.10 1.02 -11.10
N GLU A 64 2.05 0.12 -12.07
CA GLU A 64 1.35 -1.16 -11.94
C GLU A 64 1.99 -2.06 -10.86
N LYS A 65 3.32 -2.08 -10.76
CA LYS A 65 4.04 -2.78 -9.68
C LYS A 65 3.70 -2.18 -8.31
N GLN A 66 3.70 -0.86 -8.18
CA GLN A 66 3.38 -0.17 -6.94
C GLN A 66 1.94 -0.42 -6.50
N ASP A 67 0.98 -0.37 -7.43
CA ASP A 67 -0.43 -0.63 -7.15
C ASP A 67 -0.70 -2.09 -6.76
N ARG A 68 -0.02 -3.04 -7.41
CA ARG A 68 -0.05 -4.45 -7.00
C ARG A 68 0.50 -4.62 -5.59
N LYS A 69 1.63 -3.98 -5.25
CA LYS A 69 2.20 -4.01 -3.90
C LYS A 69 1.24 -3.43 -2.87
N LYS A 70 0.68 -2.24 -3.11
CA LYS A 70 -0.32 -1.60 -2.23
C LYS A 70 -1.53 -2.52 -2.00
N THR A 71 -2.00 -3.21 -3.05
CA THR A 71 -3.13 -4.15 -2.97
C THR A 71 -2.80 -5.38 -2.11
N LEU A 72 -1.60 -5.94 -2.28
CA LEU A 72 -1.14 -7.08 -1.49
C LEU A 72 -0.95 -6.70 -0.02
N GLU A 73 -0.34 -5.55 0.26
CA GLU A 73 -0.17 -5.04 1.63
C GLU A 73 -1.50 -4.88 2.36
N LYS A 74 -2.52 -4.28 1.70
CA LYS A 74 -3.88 -4.20 2.25
C LYS A 74 -4.47 -5.58 2.57
N ARG A 75 -4.24 -6.57 1.71
CA ARG A 75 -4.72 -7.94 1.94
C ARG A 75 -4.03 -8.60 3.13
N VAL A 76 -2.72 -8.42 3.27
CA VAL A 76 -1.94 -8.93 4.41
C VAL A 76 -2.40 -8.29 5.72
N PHE A 77 -2.59 -6.97 5.72
CA PHE A 77 -3.08 -6.24 6.90
C PHE A 77 -4.45 -6.75 7.37
N ARG A 78 -5.39 -6.97 6.43
CA ARG A 78 -6.70 -7.57 6.76
C ARG A 78 -6.58 -8.95 7.41
N LYS A 79 -5.66 -9.80 6.92
CA LYS A 79 -5.41 -11.12 7.52
C LYS A 79 -4.78 -11.02 8.91
N HIS A 80 -3.82 -10.11 9.10
CA HIS A 80 -3.20 -9.88 10.41
C HIS A 80 -4.23 -9.38 11.41
N ARG A 81 -5.09 -8.46 11.00
CA ARG A 81 -6.20 -7.98 11.81
C ARG A 81 -7.14 -9.12 12.20
N GLN A 82 -7.58 -9.92 11.23
CA GLN A 82 -8.47 -11.05 11.50
C GLN A 82 -7.86 -12.02 12.53
N ARG A 83 -6.58 -12.36 12.37
CA ARG A 83 -5.85 -13.20 13.33
C ARG A 83 -5.72 -12.56 14.72
N PHE A 84 -5.53 -11.25 14.78
CA PHE A 84 -5.43 -10.53 16.04
C PHE A 84 -6.77 -10.51 16.79
N VAL A 85 -7.87 -10.26 16.07
CA VAL A 85 -9.23 -10.35 16.64
C VAL A 85 -9.49 -11.76 17.18
N GLU A 86 -9.22 -12.79 16.39
CA GLU A 86 -9.36 -14.19 16.83
C GLU A 86 -8.50 -14.53 18.06
N MET A 87 -7.30 -13.95 18.17
CA MET A 87 -6.45 -14.11 19.34
C MET A 87 -7.06 -13.44 20.58
N LEU A 88 -7.61 -12.22 20.43
CA LEU A 88 -8.29 -11.52 21.53
C LEU A 88 -9.54 -12.25 21.99
N ASP A 89 -10.31 -12.81 21.05
CA ASP A 89 -11.49 -13.64 21.36
C ASP A 89 -11.09 -14.85 22.21
N LYS A 90 -10.03 -15.58 21.81
CA LYS A 90 -9.50 -16.71 22.60
C LYS A 90 -9.01 -16.31 23.98
N LEU A 91 -8.32 -15.17 24.11
CA LEU A 91 -7.87 -14.68 25.41
C LEU A 91 -9.04 -14.32 26.33
N HIS A 92 -10.13 -13.81 25.76
CA HIS A 92 -11.35 -13.53 26.48
C HIS A 92 -12.06 -14.83 26.91
N GLU A 93 -12.19 -15.82 26.02
CA GLU A 93 -12.74 -17.15 26.32
C GLU A 93 -11.95 -17.85 27.44
N ASP A 94 -10.62 -17.72 27.44
CA ASP A 94 -9.72 -18.23 28.47
C ASP A 94 -9.81 -17.47 29.82
N GLY A 95 -10.60 -16.39 29.90
CA GLY A 95 -10.72 -15.53 31.08
C GLY A 95 -9.45 -14.70 31.37
N LYS A 96 -8.52 -14.61 30.42
CA LYS A 96 -7.26 -13.85 30.55
C LYS A 96 -7.41 -12.39 30.12
N LEU A 97 -8.51 -12.05 29.44
CA LEU A 97 -8.84 -10.71 28.99
C LEU A 97 -10.25 -10.34 29.46
N HIS A 98 -10.38 -9.26 30.24
CA HIS A 98 -11.66 -8.72 30.67
C HIS A 98 -11.77 -7.26 30.25
N PHE A 99 -12.89 -6.88 29.63
CA PHE A 99 -13.17 -5.51 29.25
C PHE A 99 -14.21 -4.93 30.22
N HIS A 100 -13.81 -3.98 31.06
CA HIS A 100 -14.74 -3.20 31.87
C HIS A 100 -15.24 -2.02 31.05
N VAL A 101 -16.48 -2.09 30.57
CA VAL A 101 -17.19 -0.89 30.08
C VAL A 101 -17.78 -0.21 31.31
N HIS A 102 -17.26 0.98 31.65
CA HIS A 102 -17.87 1.80 32.69
C HIS A 102 -19.17 2.41 32.15
N VAL A 103 -20.30 1.88 32.60
CA VAL A 103 -21.61 2.51 32.38
C VAL A 103 -21.87 3.47 33.53
N ASP A 104 -21.63 4.76 33.31
CA ASP A 104 -22.12 5.83 34.17
C ASP A 104 -23.65 5.91 34.03
N GLY A 105 -24.36 5.19 34.91
CA GLY A 105 -25.81 5.09 34.86
C GLY A 105 -26.39 4.60 36.18
N VAL A 106 -26.84 5.55 36.98
CA VAL A 106 -27.57 5.42 38.25
C VAL A 106 -28.48 4.18 38.30
N VAL A 107 -28.18 3.24 39.21
CA VAL A 107 -29.10 2.14 39.56
C VAL A 107 -30.12 2.69 40.56
N PRO A 108 -31.43 2.75 40.27
CA PRO A 108 -32.41 3.16 41.26
C PRO A 108 -32.55 2.06 42.32
N HIS A 109 -32.31 2.42 43.57
CA HIS A 109 -32.46 1.56 44.72
C HIS A 109 -33.96 1.39 45.03
N ASN A 110 -34.58 0.31 44.54
CA ASN A 110 -35.86 -0.13 45.09
C ASN A 110 -35.75 -1.54 45.66
N LYS A 111 -36.01 -1.62 46.97
CA LYS A 111 -35.90 -2.80 47.81
C LYS A 111 -37.13 -3.68 47.60
N GLN A 112 -36.97 -4.78 46.87
CA GLN A 112 -37.66 -6.06 47.08
C GLN A 112 -37.20 -7.04 45.99
N GLN A 113 -36.47 -8.08 46.39
CA GLN A 113 -36.01 -9.13 45.49
C GLN A 113 -37.13 -10.14 45.24
N PRO A 114 -37.33 -10.60 44.00
CA PRO A 114 -37.67 -11.98 43.74
C PRO A 114 -36.46 -12.68 43.12
N HIS A 115 -36.22 -13.90 43.59
CA HIS A 115 -35.08 -14.76 43.27
C HIS A 115 -34.90 -14.96 41.76
N ILE A 116 -33.75 -14.54 41.22
CA ILE A 116 -33.28 -14.92 39.89
C ILE A 116 -31.78 -15.22 39.98
N HIS A 117 -31.40 -16.49 39.90
CA HIS A 117 -30.05 -16.91 39.49
C HIS A 117 -30.00 -16.92 37.96
N PRO A 118 -28.80 -16.87 37.34
CA PRO A 118 -27.69 -15.94 37.48
C PRO A 118 -27.74 -14.92 36.32
N HIS A 119 -26.78 -13.99 36.24
CA HIS A 119 -26.50 -13.20 35.02
C HIS A 119 -27.36 -11.94 34.78
N ALA A 120 -27.45 -11.05 35.76
CA ALA A 120 -27.89 -9.68 35.53
C ALA A 120 -26.80 -8.71 36.00
N GLY A 121 -26.16 -8.02 35.07
CA GLY A 121 -25.38 -6.83 35.37
C GLY A 121 -24.24 -6.53 34.40
N THR A 122 -23.50 -7.54 33.97
CA THR A 122 -22.48 -7.35 32.94
C THR A 122 -23.09 -7.75 31.61
N THR A 123 -23.46 -6.78 30.78
CA THR A 123 -23.58 -7.07 29.34
C THR A 123 -22.20 -7.57 28.93
N TRP A 124 -22.08 -8.88 28.73
CA TRP A 124 -20.92 -9.48 28.08
C TRP A 124 -20.93 -8.99 26.64
N LEU A 125 -20.43 -7.78 26.47
CA LEU A 125 -19.93 -7.31 25.22
C LEU A 125 -18.69 -8.18 24.97
N HIS A 126 -18.91 -9.36 24.35
CA HIS A 126 -17.92 -10.06 23.53
C HIS A 126 -17.05 -9.00 22.87
N PRO A 127 -15.70 -9.10 22.84
CA PRO A 127 -14.80 -8.06 22.34
C PRO A 127 -15.42 -7.38 21.12
N PRO A 128 -16.09 -6.22 21.28
CA PRO A 128 -17.21 -5.98 20.38
C PRO A 128 -16.69 -5.61 19.02
N ARG A 129 -17.62 -5.52 18.09
CA ARG A 129 -17.51 -4.61 16.95
C ARG A 129 -16.85 -3.25 17.28
N SER A 130 -16.71 -2.81 18.53
CA SER A 130 -15.90 -1.66 18.92
C SER A 130 -14.40 -1.82 18.64
N LEU A 131 -13.79 -3.00 18.77
CA LEU A 131 -12.40 -3.24 18.33
C LEU A 131 -12.33 -3.36 16.80
N GLN A 132 -13.34 -3.96 16.19
CA GLN A 132 -13.51 -3.97 14.73
C GLN A 132 -13.54 -2.51 14.22
N VAL A 133 -14.42 -1.68 14.78
CA VAL A 133 -14.59 -0.26 14.49
C VAL A 133 -13.33 0.52 14.81
N LEU A 134 -12.65 0.29 15.95
CA LEU A 134 -11.36 0.93 16.25
C LEU A 134 -10.29 0.57 15.22
N CYS A 135 -10.20 -0.69 14.81
CA CYS A 135 -9.28 -1.09 13.73
C CYS A 135 -9.66 -0.50 12.37
N ASP A 136 -10.96 -0.39 12.06
CA ASP A 136 -11.46 0.23 10.82
C ASP A 136 -11.24 1.77 10.84
N GLN A 137 -11.37 2.39 12.02
CA GLN A 137 -11.07 3.81 12.27
C GLN A 137 -9.56 4.07 12.14
N LEU A 138 -8.72 3.19 12.69
CA LEU A 138 -7.27 3.25 12.53
C LEU A 138 -6.87 3.11 11.05
N GLU A 139 -7.53 2.28 10.24
CA GLU A 139 -7.31 2.23 8.78
C GLU A 139 -7.66 3.55 8.07
N SER A 140 -8.68 4.27 8.54
CA SER A 140 -9.03 5.59 8.01
C SER A 140 -8.05 6.70 8.44
N GLU A 141 -7.35 6.48 9.57
CA GLU A 141 -6.38 7.41 10.16
C GLU A 141 -4.92 7.09 9.80
N VAL A 142 -4.60 5.90 9.27
CA VAL A 142 -3.27 5.66 8.68
C VAL A 142 -3.10 6.69 7.57
N PRO A 143 -2.14 7.63 7.70
CA PRO A 143 -1.91 8.61 6.67
C PRO A 143 -1.61 7.82 5.39
N ARG A 144 -2.42 8.00 4.34
CA ARG A 144 -1.91 7.77 2.98
C ARG A 144 -0.63 8.58 2.95
N ARG A 145 0.55 7.93 2.96
CA ARG A 145 1.84 8.62 2.85
C ARG A 145 1.63 9.60 1.71
N LYS A 146 1.66 10.90 2.03
CA LYS A 146 1.50 11.93 1.02
C LYS A 146 2.61 11.64 0.03
N GLU A 147 2.20 11.27 -1.19
CA GLU A 147 3.11 11.29 -2.32
C GLU A 147 3.44 12.78 -2.45
N ASP A 148 4.54 13.19 -1.83
CA ASP A 148 5.16 14.51 -2.01
C ASP A 148 5.67 14.55 -3.45
N ASN A 149 4.74 14.62 -4.40
CA ASN A 149 5.00 15.02 -5.77
C ASN A 149 4.64 16.51 -5.83
N GLN A 150 5.50 17.32 -5.21
CA GLN A 150 5.60 18.71 -5.62
C GLN A 150 6.04 18.68 -7.08
N GLY A 151 5.09 19.01 -7.96
CA GLY A 151 5.39 19.38 -9.32
C GLY A 151 6.44 20.49 -9.29
N TYR A 152 7.57 20.22 -9.92
CA TYR A 152 8.49 21.25 -10.33
C TYR A 152 8.43 21.33 -11.84
N PHE A 153 8.08 22.53 -12.29
CA PHE A 153 8.27 23.08 -13.62
C PHE A 153 9.72 22.91 -14.11
#